data_AF-A0A3N9PUA2-F1
#
_entry.id   AF-A0A3N9PUA2-F1
#
_cell.length_a   1.000
_cell.length_b   1.000
_cell.length_c   1.000
_cell.angle_alpha   90.00
_cell.angle_beta   90.00
_cell.angle_gamma   90.00
#
_symmetry.space_group_name_H-M   'P 1'
#
loop_
_entity.id
_entity.type
_entity.pdbx_description
1 polymer ?
#
loop_
_entity_poly.entity_id
_entity_poly.type
_entity_poly.pdbx_seq_one_letter_code
_entity_poly.pdbx_strand_id
1 'polypeptide(L)'
;TAAAGYRFANWTGEVANATSPTTTVTMNGDKTVTANFIKTFTLTMAVTPAGSGTTVPAVGAHVYDEGTVVDISATATGDYEFDGWTGEVADAASATTTVTMDGDKTVTAKFKSSSILGDVNGDDLANSTDALIILSCDVGFDVSMFCPMNCGDVNGDGLVNSTDALIILSFDTEITVPFPIGQPGCPGEVTPCPGCN
;
A
#
# COMPACT_ATOMS: atom_id res chain seq x y z
N THR A 1 -10.76 -37.82 -9.13
CA THR A 1 -10.14 -36.72 -8.34
C THR A 1 -9.62 -35.68 -9.31
N ALA A 2 -9.51 -34.42 -8.91
CA ALA A 2 -8.98 -33.38 -9.79
C ALA A 2 -7.46 -33.57 -10.01
N ALA A 3 -6.97 -33.20 -11.20
CA ALA A 3 -5.54 -33.11 -11.46
C ALA A 3 -4.93 -31.90 -10.72
N ALA A 4 -3.60 -31.85 -10.60
CA ALA A 4 -2.91 -30.69 -10.05
C ALA A 4 -3.25 -29.42 -10.85
N GLY A 5 -3.52 -28.31 -10.15
CA GLY A 5 -3.97 -27.06 -10.77
C GLY A 5 -5.43 -27.05 -11.23
N TYR A 6 -6.24 -28.01 -10.79
CA TYR A 6 -7.68 -28.03 -11.04
C TYR A 6 -8.44 -28.31 -9.74
N ARG A 7 -9.67 -27.77 -9.66
CA ARG A 7 -10.64 -28.17 -8.64
C ARG A 7 -11.91 -28.73 -9.28
N PHE A 8 -12.61 -29.59 -8.54
CA PHE A 8 -13.94 -30.03 -8.92
C PHE A 8 -14.90 -28.82 -8.89
N ALA A 9 -15.68 -28.65 -9.96
CA ALA A 9 -16.67 -27.60 -10.07
C ALA A 9 -18.06 -28.13 -9.77
N ASN A 10 -18.52 -29.07 -10.60
CA ASN A 10 -19.84 -29.67 -10.50
C ASN A 10 -19.98 -30.88 -11.43
N TRP A 11 -21.01 -31.67 -11.21
CA TRP A 11 -21.52 -32.65 -12.15
C TRP A 11 -22.51 -32.02 -13.12
N THR A 12 -22.55 -32.52 -14.34
CA THR A 12 -23.64 -32.32 -15.30
C THR A 12 -24.29 -33.67 -15.62
N GLY A 13 -25.62 -33.68 -15.73
CA GLY A 13 -26.44 -34.89 -15.84
C GLY A 13 -27.34 -35.10 -14.61
N GLU A 14 -28.09 -36.21 -14.60
CA GLU A 14 -29.01 -36.54 -13.51
C GLU A 14 -28.26 -37.17 -12.33
N VAL A 15 -27.91 -36.33 -11.35
CA VAL A 15 -27.26 -36.73 -10.09
C VAL A 15 -28.02 -36.17 -8.89
N ALA A 16 -27.91 -36.82 -7.73
CA ALA A 16 -28.59 -36.37 -6.51
C ALA A 16 -28.07 -35.01 -6.00
N ASN A 17 -26.77 -34.77 -6.10
CA ASN A 17 -26.12 -33.51 -5.73
C ASN A 17 -25.06 -33.13 -6.75
N ALA A 18 -25.30 -32.08 -7.53
CA ALA A 18 -24.40 -31.67 -8.61
C ALA A 18 -23.15 -30.93 -8.11
N THR A 19 -23.19 -30.27 -6.96
CA THR A 19 -22.07 -29.46 -6.45
C THR A 19 -21.17 -30.22 -5.48
N SER A 20 -21.58 -31.40 -5.03
CA SER A 20 -20.77 -32.26 -4.17
C SER A 20 -19.76 -33.07 -4.99
N PRO A 21 -18.47 -33.14 -4.59
CA PRO A 21 -17.48 -33.99 -5.24
C PRO A 21 -17.84 -35.49 -5.16
N THR A 22 -18.73 -35.85 -4.23
CA THR A 22 -19.33 -37.18 -4.12
C THR A 22 -20.84 -37.08 -4.30
N THR A 23 -21.39 -37.89 -5.21
CA THR A 23 -22.82 -37.86 -5.54
C THR A 23 -23.31 -39.26 -5.87
N THR A 24 -24.63 -39.43 -5.97
CA THR A 24 -25.26 -40.70 -6.35
C THR A 24 -26.09 -40.53 -7.61
N VAL A 25 -26.23 -41.64 -8.34
CA VAL A 25 -27.04 -41.73 -9.56
C VAL A 25 -28.01 -42.89 -9.37
N THR A 26 -29.31 -42.62 -9.54
CA THR A 26 -30.33 -43.67 -9.55
C THR A 26 -30.40 -44.29 -10.94
N MET A 27 -29.99 -45.55 -11.08
CA MET A 27 -30.00 -46.25 -12.37
C MET A 27 -31.39 -46.81 -12.69
N ASN A 28 -32.18 -46.04 -13.43
CA ASN A 28 -33.50 -46.43 -13.96
C ASN A 28 -33.54 -46.47 -15.51
N GLY A 29 -32.37 -46.43 -16.14
CA GLY A 29 -32.14 -46.38 -17.57
C GLY A 29 -30.71 -45.95 -17.86
N ASP A 30 -30.35 -45.85 -19.14
CA ASP A 30 -29.05 -45.33 -19.56
C ASP A 30 -28.93 -43.85 -19.18
N LYS A 31 -27.79 -43.46 -18.59
CA LYS A 31 -27.51 -42.09 -18.16
C LYS A 31 -26.10 -41.68 -18.53
N THR A 32 -25.93 -40.41 -18.88
CA THR A 32 -24.63 -39.76 -19.05
C THR A 32 -24.44 -38.75 -17.94
N VAL A 33 -23.33 -38.87 -17.22
CA VAL A 33 -22.93 -37.97 -16.14
C VAL A 33 -21.49 -37.54 -16.37
N THR A 34 -21.22 -36.25 -16.29
CA THR A 34 -19.90 -35.66 -16.56
C THR A 34 -19.41 -34.90 -15.34
N ALA A 35 -18.17 -35.15 -14.91
CA ALA A 35 -17.48 -34.34 -13.90
C ALA A 35 -16.84 -33.14 -14.59
N ASN A 36 -17.19 -31.93 -14.16
CA ASN A 36 -16.60 -30.70 -14.66
C ASN A 36 -15.53 -30.20 -13.66
N PHE A 37 -14.40 -29.76 -14.21
CA PHE A 37 -13.27 -29.24 -13.45
C PHE A 37 -12.92 -27.85 -13.96
N ILE A 38 -12.53 -26.98 -13.04
CA ILE A 38 -12.07 -25.62 -13.34
C ILE A 38 -10.58 -25.56 -13.01
N LYS A 39 -9.82 -24.93 -13.90
CA LYS A 39 -8.40 -24.68 -13.71
C LYS A 39 -8.23 -23.58 -12.66
N THR A 40 -7.24 -23.74 -11.79
CA THR A 40 -6.97 -22.82 -10.70
C THR A 40 -5.54 -22.31 -10.77
N PHE A 41 -5.34 -21.07 -10.33
CA PHE A 41 -4.04 -20.43 -10.20
C PHE A 41 -3.80 -19.91 -8.80
N THR A 42 -2.53 -19.75 -8.45
CA THR A 42 -2.08 -19.25 -7.16
C THR A 42 -1.67 -17.78 -7.25
N LEU A 43 -2.31 -16.94 -6.45
CA LEU A 43 -1.86 -15.57 -6.16
C LEU A 43 -1.04 -15.59 -4.87
N THR A 44 0.23 -15.20 -4.94
CA THR A 44 1.10 -15.04 -3.78
C THR A 44 1.21 -13.56 -3.43
N MET A 45 0.67 -13.17 -2.28
CA MET A 45 0.75 -11.81 -1.74
C MET A 45 1.98 -11.65 -0.85
N ALA A 46 2.70 -10.54 -1.00
CA ALA A 46 3.88 -10.20 -0.21
C ALA A 46 3.91 -8.71 0.18
N VAL A 47 4.76 -8.36 1.14
CA VAL A 47 4.99 -7.00 1.61
C VAL A 47 6.50 -6.75 1.70
N THR A 48 6.95 -5.55 1.31
CA THR A 48 8.33 -5.11 1.47
C THR A 48 8.40 -3.63 1.89
N PRO A 49 9.21 -3.25 2.89
CA PRO A 49 9.96 -4.10 3.83
C PRO A 49 9.06 -5.02 4.67
N ALA A 50 9.61 -6.07 5.29
CA ALA A 50 8.79 -6.93 6.15
C ALA A 50 8.28 -6.15 7.38
N GLY A 51 6.97 -6.21 7.65
CA GLY A 51 6.35 -5.53 8.79
C GLY A 51 5.93 -4.07 8.54
N SER A 52 6.21 -3.50 7.37
CA SER A 52 5.83 -2.12 7.01
C SER A 52 4.35 -1.94 6.69
N GLY A 53 3.60 -3.04 6.57
CA GLY A 53 2.18 -3.00 6.22
C GLY A 53 1.55 -4.39 6.15
N THR A 54 0.29 -4.40 5.72
CA THR A 54 -0.53 -5.60 5.50
C THR A 54 -1.19 -5.54 4.12
N THR A 55 -1.65 -6.69 3.63
CA THR A 55 -2.42 -6.79 2.39
C THR A 55 -3.73 -7.52 2.61
N VAL A 56 -4.69 -7.27 1.74
CA VAL A 56 -5.87 -8.13 1.51
C VAL A 56 -5.82 -8.58 0.06
N PRO A 57 -5.87 -9.89 -0.26
CA PRO A 57 -5.70 -11.03 0.64
C PRO A 57 -4.42 -10.93 1.48
N ALA A 58 -4.42 -11.58 2.65
CA ALA A 58 -3.28 -11.56 3.57
C ALA A 58 -2.01 -12.11 2.90
N VAL A 59 -0.83 -11.72 3.38
CA VAL A 59 0.45 -12.24 2.89
C VAL A 59 0.43 -13.78 2.86
N GLY A 60 0.88 -14.35 1.75
CA GLY A 60 0.86 -15.79 1.51
C GLY A 60 0.17 -16.17 0.20
N ALA A 61 0.00 -17.48 0.00
CA ALA A 61 -0.59 -18.06 -1.20
C ALA A 61 -2.11 -18.22 -1.08
N HIS A 62 -2.82 -17.81 -2.12
CA HIS A 62 -4.28 -17.91 -2.27
C HIS A 62 -4.61 -18.52 -3.62
N VAL A 63 -5.58 -19.44 -3.66
CA VAL A 63 -5.95 -20.15 -4.90
C VAL A 63 -7.27 -19.62 -5.44
N TYR A 64 -7.29 -19.30 -6.73
CA TYR A 64 -8.43 -18.74 -7.44
C TYR A 64 -8.70 -19.51 -8.74
N ASP A 65 -9.92 -19.43 -9.24
CA ASP A 65 -10.28 -19.97 -10.55
C ASP A 65 -9.65 -19.13 -11.66
N GLU A 66 -9.33 -19.78 -12.78
CA GLU A 66 -8.90 -19.10 -14.01
C GLU A 66 -9.93 -18.02 -14.43
N GLY A 67 -9.43 -16.83 -14.74
CA GLY A 67 -10.22 -15.66 -15.11
C GLY A 67 -10.81 -14.87 -13.94
N THR A 68 -10.61 -15.30 -12.69
CA THR A 68 -11.08 -14.54 -11.52
C THR A 68 -10.37 -13.18 -11.45
N VAL A 69 -11.13 -12.10 -11.25
CA VAL A 69 -10.59 -10.79 -10.90
C VAL A 69 -10.62 -10.65 -9.38
N VAL A 70 -9.44 -10.55 -8.77
CA VAL A 70 -9.26 -10.48 -7.32
C VAL A 70 -9.03 -9.03 -6.94
N ASP A 71 -9.90 -8.49 -6.07
CA ASP A 71 -9.66 -7.21 -5.43
C ASP A 71 -8.52 -7.35 -4.41
N ILE A 72 -7.52 -6.48 -4.51
CA ILE A 72 -6.42 -6.42 -3.56
C ILE A 72 -6.30 -5.03 -2.93
N SER A 73 -5.86 -4.99 -1.67
CA SER A 73 -5.55 -3.75 -0.98
C SER A 73 -4.30 -3.86 -0.12
N ALA A 74 -3.63 -2.72 0.08
CA ALA A 74 -2.49 -2.56 0.96
C ALA A 74 -2.83 -1.54 2.05
N THR A 75 -2.35 -1.77 3.27
CA THR A 75 -2.51 -0.85 4.40
C THR A 75 -1.18 -0.75 5.13
N ALA A 76 -0.62 0.45 5.21
CA ALA A 76 0.65 0.68 5.88
C ALA A 76 0.51 0.57 7.40
N THR A 77 1.61 0.27 8.09
CA THR A 77 1.68 0.15 9.55
C THR A 77 2.72 1.11 10.11
N GLY A 78 2.40 1.85 11.18
CA GLY A 78 3.34 2.75 11.83
C GLY A 78 3.74 3.91 10.93
N ASP A 79 5.04 4.21 10.89
CA ASP A 79 5.61 5.35 10.18
C ASP A 79 5.92 5.00 8.71
N TYR A 80 5.07 4.20 8.08
CA TYR A 80 5.20 3.81 6.67
C TYR A 80 4.04 4.36 5.85
N GLU A 81 4.30 4.57 4.57
CA GLU A 81 3.30 4.88 3.56
C GLU A 81 3.41 3.94 2.36
N PHE A 82 2.28 3.75 1.67
CA PHE A 82 2.23 2.90 0.49
C PHE A 82 3.02 3.53 -0.67
N ASP A 83 3.95 2.76 -1.23
CA ASP A 83 4.86 3.18 -2.31
C ASP A 83 4.54 2.51 -3.66
N GLY A 84 3.49 1.70 -3.71
CA GLY A 84 3.05 1.03 -4.93
C GLY A 84 3.16 -0.49 -4.87
N TRP A 85 2.50 -1.13 -5.82
CA TRP A 85 2.59 -2.57 -6.04
C TRP A 85 3.73 -2.92 -7.00
N THR A 86 4.29 -4.11 -6.85
CA THR A 86 5.03 -4.79 -7.92
C THR A 86 4.34 -6.09 -8.30
N GLY A 87 4.44 -6.47 -9.56
CA GLY A 87 3.70 -7.59 -10.13
C GLY A 87 2.64 -7.08 -11.11
N GLU A 88 1.81 -7.99 -11.60
CA GLU A 88 0.79 -7.68 -12.59
C GLU A 88 -0.53 -7.32 -11.90
N VAL A 89 -0.77 -6.01 -11.79
CA VAL A 89 -1.97 -5.40 -11.19
C VAL A 89 -2.55 -4.38 -12.16
N ALA A 90 -3.84 -4.08 -12.03
CA ALA A 90 -4.51 -3.10 -12.92
C ALA A 90 -3.97 -1.67 -12.76
N ASP A 91 -3.63 -1.29 -11.53
CA ASP A 91 -3.05 0.00 -11.17
C ASP A 91 -2.05 -0.20 -10.03
N ALA A 92 -0.76 -0.03 -10.34
CA ALA A 92 0.32 -0.22 -9.40
C ALA A 92 0.51 0.95 -8.42
N ALA A 93 -0.02 2.14 -8.73
CA ALA A 93 0.11 3.32 -7.88
C ALA A 93 -1.05 3.44 -6.87
N SER A 94 -2.17 2.76 -7.11
CA SER A 94 -3.30 2.74 -6.19
C SER A 94 -3.17 1.67 -5.11
N ALA A 95 -3.33 2.06 -3.84
CA ALA A 95 -3.32 1.14 -2.70
C ALA A 95 -4.46 0.10 -2.75
N THR A 96 -5.52 0.38 -3.51
CA THR A 96 -6.61 -0.56 -3.81
C THR A 96 -6.70 -0.78 -5.31
N THR A 97 -6.53 -2.01 -5.76
CA THR A 97 -6.45 -2.36 -7.19
C THR A 97 -6.92 -3.79 -7.41
N THR A 98 -6.76 -4.32 -8.62
CA THR A 98 -7.19 -5.68 -8.97
C THR A 98 -6.11 -6.49 -9.66
N VAL A 99 -6.23 -7.83 -9.56
CA VAL A 99 -5.40 -8.82 -10.25
C VAL A 99 -6.30 -9.78 -11.02
N THR A 100 -6.05 -9.96 -12.32
CA THR A 100 -6.76 -10.95 -13.14
C THR A 100 -6.00 -12.27 -13.14
N MET A 101 -6.62 -13.37 -12.70
CA MET A 101 -5.96 -14.68 -12.55
C MET A 101 -5.96 -15.49 -13.84
N ASP A 102 -5.00 -15.21 -14.74
CA ASP A 102 -4.74 -15.95 -15.98
C ASP A 102 -3.47 -16.85 -15.91
N GLY A 103 -2.82 -16.85 -14.75
CA GLY A 103 -1.61 -17.59 -14.44
C GLY A 103 -1.30 -17.50 -12.95
N ASP A 104 -0.31 -18.28 -12.49
CA ASP A 104 0.24 -18.08 -11.14
C ASP A 104 0.94 -16.73 -11.08
N LYS A 105 0.61 -15.92 -10.07
CA LYS A 105 1.13 -14.54 -9.94
C LYS A 105 1.69 -14.30 -8.54
N THR A 106 2.71 -13.45 -8.47
CA THR A 106 3.21 -12.89 -7.21
C THR A 106 3.03 -11.39 -7.25
N VAL A 107 2.40 -10.83 -6.22
CA VAL A 107 2.15 -9.40 -6.08
C VAL A 107 2.68 -8.95 -4.72
N THR A 108 3.50 -7.89 -4.74
CA THR A 108 4.14 -7.35 -3.52
C THR A 108 3.70 -5.92 -3.30
N ALA A 109 3.14 -5.60 -2.13
CA ALA A 109 2.97 -4.23 -1.70
C ALA A 109 4.32 -3.66 -1.24
N LYS A 110 4.74 -2.55 -1.85
CA LYS A 110 5.89 -1.78 -1.37
C LYS A 110 5.42 -0.67 -0.46
N PHE A 111 6.18 -0.46 0.59
CA PHE A 111 6.04 0.67 1.49
C PHE A 111 7.40 1.34 1.66
N LYS A 112 7.37 2.62 1.99
CA LYS A 112 8.55 3.40 2.37
C LYS A 112 8.28 4.14 3.67
N SER A 113 9.32 4.53 4.40
CA SER A 113 9.15 5.39 5.57
C SER A 113 8.36 6.63 5.16
N SER A 114 7.31 6.94 5.91
CA SER A 114 6.55 8.17 5.76
C SER A 114 7.40 9.30 6.32
N SER A 115 7.45 10.42 5.61
CA SER A 115 8.21 11.58 6.06
C SER A 115 7.64 12.13 7.37
N ILE A 116 8.51 12.62 8.25
CA ILE A 116 8.13 13.13 9.56
C ILE A 116 7.80 14.61 9.47
N LEU A 117 6.68 15.05 10.07
CA LEU A 117 6.33 16.46 10.12
C LEU A 117 7.40 17.24 10.89
N GLY A 118 7.99 18.25 10.25
CA GLY A 118 9.10 19.05 10.76
C GLY A 118 10.49 18.58 10.35
N ASP A 119 10.63 17.39 9.75
CA ASP A 119 11.88 16.90 9.17
C ASP A 119 11.97 17.34 7.70
N VAL A 120 12.75 18.39 7.42
CA VAL A 120 12.92 18.94 6.07
C VAL A 120 14.19 18.44 5.39
N ASN A 121 15.09 17.82 6.14
CA ASN A 121 16.37 17.33 5.63
C ASN A 121 16.35 15.80 5.32
N GLY A 122 15.31 15.09 5.77
CA GLY A 122 15.08 13.66 5.56
C GLY A 122 15.92 12.75 6.45
N ASP A 123 16.30 13.20 7.66
CA ASP A 123 17.08 12.43 8.63
C ASP A 123 16.24 11.69 9.69
N ASP A 124 14.92 11.68 9.51
CA ASP A 124 13.90 11.09 10.38
C ASP A 124 13.75 11.80 11.75
N LEU A 125 14.33 13.00 11.94
CA LEU A 125 14.29 13.75 13.20
C LEU A 125 13.97 15.23 12.98
N ALA A 126 12.78 15.69 13.41
CA ALA A 126 12.49 17.12 13.47
C ALA A 126 13.30 17.81 14.58
N ASN A 127 14.29 18.63 14.22
CA ASN A 127 15.20 19.29 15.17
C ASN A 127 15.67 20.69 14.71
N SER A 128 16.59 21.30 15.47
CA SER A 128 17.12 22.64 15.16
C SER A 128 17.83 22.75 13.81
N THR A 129 18.31 21.64 13.23
CA THR A 129 18.88 21.61 11.88
C THR A 129 17.80 21.91 10.83
N ASP A 130 16.61 21.33 10.96
CA ASP A 130 15.48 21.58 10.07
C ASP A 130 15.02 23.04 10.15
N ALA A 131 14.91 23.54 11.37
CA ALA A 131 14.58 24.94 11.60
C ALA A 131 15.61 25.89 10.96
N LEU A 132 16.90 25.55 11.03
CA LEU A 132 17.96 26.34 10.39
C LEU A 132 17.83 26.34 8.87
N ILE A 133 17.45 25.22 8.25
CA ILE A 133 17.23 25.12 6.81
C ILE A 133 16.05 26.01 6.40
N ILE A 134 14.93 25.95 7.13
CA ILE A 134 13.77 26.80 6.88
C ILE A 134 14.13 28.28 7.04
N LEU A 135 14.82 28.67 8.12
CA LEU A 135 15.27 30.05 8.32
C LEU A 135 16.21 30.53 7.22
N SER A 136 17.12 29.65 6.76
CA SER A 136 18.02 29.94 5.64
C SER A 136 17.23 30.18 4.36
N CYS A 137 16.20 29.37 4.11
CA CYS A 137 15.33 29.54 2.96
C CYS A 137 14.51 30.84 3.02
N ASP A 138 13.97 31.17 4.18
CA ASP A 138 13.12 32.35 4.41
C ASP A 138 13.87 33.65 4.09
N VAL A 139 15.17 33.70 4.43
CA VAL A 139 16.05 34.83 4.09
C VAL A 139 16.66 34.76 2.68
N GLY A 140 16.34 33.73 1.90
CA GLY A 140 16.75 33.58 0.50
C GLY A 140 18.15 32.99 0.28
N PHE A 141 18.71 32.25 1.25
CA PHE A 141 19.86 31.40 0.95
C PHE A 141 19.44 30.21 0.08
N ASP A 142 20.31 29.81 -0.84
CA ASP A 142 20.08 28.65 -1.69
C ASP A 142 20.06 27.36 -0.86
N VAL A 143 18.86 26.78 -0.78
CA VAL A 143 18.57 25.50 -0.13
C VAL A 143 17.83 24.55 -1.08
N SER A 144 17.98 24.78 -2.39
CA SER A 144 17.24 24.08 -3.45
C SER A 144 17.27 22.55 -3.34
N MET A 145 18.32 21.99 -2.74
CA MET A 145 18.45 20.55 -2.49
C MET A 145 17.44 19.95 -1.48
N PHE A 146 16.83 20.78 -0.62
CA PHE A 146 15.84 20.37 0.37
C PHE A 146 14.41 20.67 -0.08
N CYS A 147 14.24 21.42 -1.17
CA CYS A 147 12.93 21.81 -1.69
C CYS A 147 12.21 20.63 -2.37
N PRO A 148 10.87 20.55 -2.28
CA PRO A 148 9.94 21.58 -1.81
C PRO A 148 9.72 21.69 -0.29
N MET A 149 10.47 20.97 0.57
CA MET A 149 10.29 20.99 2.04
C MET A 149 8.84 20.80 2.50
N ASN A 150 8.10 19.87 1.89
CA ASN A 150 6.68 19.65 2.20
C ASN A 150 6.40 19.39 3.69
N CYS A 151 7.37 18.83 4.42
CA CYS A 151 7.30 18.58 5.85
C CYS A 151 7.58 19.81 6.72
N GLY A 152 7.96 20.93 6.11
CA GLY A 152 8.30 22.17 6.79
C GLY A 152 7.09 23.02 7.19
N ASP A 153 5.90 22.79 6.63
CA ASP A 153 4.67 23.50 7.02
C ASP A 153 4.03 22.80 8.22
N VAL A 154 4.59 23.04 9.40
CA VAL A 154 4.20 22.34 10.63
C VAL A 154 2.93 22.89 11.25
N ASN A 155 2.53 24.11 10.88
CA ASN A 155 1.32 24.76 11.37
C ASN A 155 0.10 24.58 10.43
N GLY A 156 0.32 24.09 9.20
CA GLY A 156 -0.69 23.79 8.20
C GLY A 156 -1.27 25.02 7.49
N ASP A 157 -0.51 26.12 7.42
CA ASP A 157 -0.94 27.37 6.76
C ASP A 157 -0.62 27.43 5.26
N GLY A 158 0.07 26.42 4.73
CA GLY A 158 0.46 26.28 3.33
C GLY A 158 1.76 26.99 2.96
N LEU A 159 2.46 27.60 3.92
CA LEU A 159 3.70 28.34 3.71
C LEU A 159 4.81 27.76 4.60
N VAL A 160 5.96 27.40 4.02
CA VAL A 160 7.16 27.06 4.81
C VAL A 160 7.91 28.36 5.12
N ASN A 161 7.90 28.82 6.38
CA ASN A 161 8.52 30.10 6.76
C ASN A 161 9.11 30.11 8.18
N SER A 162 9.61 31.27 8.62
CA SER A 162 10.22 31.41 9.96
C SER A 162 9.28 31.09 11.13
N THR A 163 7.96 31.13 10.94
CA THR A 163 6.98 30.66 11.94
C THR A 163 7.14 29.17 12.18
N ASP A 164 7.24 28.37 11.12
CA ASP A 164 7.43 26.92 11.22
C ASP A 164 8.75 26.55 11.89
N ALA A 165 9.82 27.25 11.50
CA ALA A 165 11.13 27.07 12.10
C ALA A 165 11.11 27.33 13.62
N LEU A 166 10.37 28.35 14.08
CA LEU A 166 10.25 28.64 15.51
C LEU A 166 9.45 27.56 16.25
N ILE A 167 8.45 26.97 15.61
CA ILE A 167 7.69 25.86 16.18
C ILE A 167 8.59 24.62 16.29
N ILE A 168 9.39 24.30 15.27
CA ILE A 168 10.35 23.19 15.30
C ILE A 168 11.40 23.42 16.41
N LEU A 169 11.96 24.63 16.56
CA LEU A 169 12.89 24.94 17.65
C LEU A 169 12.25 24.81 19.03
N SER A 170 10.98 25.19 19.16
CA SER A 170 10.23 24.99 20.40
C SER A 170 10.08 23.49 20.70
N PHE A 171 9.75 22.68 19.69
CA PHE A 171 9.69 21.23 19.81
C PHE A 171 11.04 20.61 20.20
N ASP A 172 12.14 20.99 19.54
CA ASP A 172 13.51 20.49 19.81
C ASP A 172 13.97 20.78 21.25
N THR A 173 13.42 21.82 21.87
CA THR A 173 13.70 22.21 23.26
C THR A 173 12.71 21.64 24.28
N GLU A 174 11.88 20.67 23.87
CA GLU A 174 10.81 20.04 24.66
C GLU A 174 9.74 21.03 25.15
N ILE A 175 9.63 22.21 24.53
CA ILE A 175 8.53 23.14 24.77
C ILE A 175 7.29 22.57 24.09
N THR A 176 6.21 22.42 24.86
CA THR A 176 4.94 21.91 24.32
C THR A 176 4.37 22.87 23.28
N VAL A 177 4.21 22.37 22.05
CA VAL A 177 3.57 23.07 20.94
C VAL A 177 2.24 22.37 20.58
N PRO A 178 1.20 23.10 20.14
CA PRO A 178 -0.09 22.53 19.79
C PRO A 178 -0.14 21.95 18.36
N PHE A 179 1.01 21.53 17.81
CA PHE A 179 1.17 21.06 16.45
C PHE A 179 1.75 19.64 16.44
N PRO A 180 1.37 18.77 15.49
CA PRO A 180 1.76 17.37 15.49
C PRO A 180 3.18 17.12 14.95
N ILE A 181 4.15 17.98 15.31
CA ILE A 181 5.56 17.80 14.90
C ILE A 181 6.09 16.46 15.42
N GLY A 182 6.93 15.82 14.61
CA GLY A 182 7.49 14.50 14.92
C GLY A 182 6.52 13.34 14.67
N GLN A 183 5.35 13.60 14.10
CA GLN A 183 4.41 12.55 13.66
C GLN A 183 4.60 12.23 12.16
N PRO A 184 4.30 11.00 11.72
CA PRO A 184 4.30 10.65 10.31
C PRO A 184 3.29 11.44 9.50
N GLY A 185 3.67 11.77 8.27
CA GLY A 185 2.85 12.46 7.30
C GLY A 185 3.14 13.95 7.23
N CYS A 186 3.42 14.42 6.02
CA CYS A 186 3.62 15.83 5.74
C CYS A 186 2.39 16.42 5.07
N PRO A 187 2.17 17.74 5.21
CA PRO A 187 1.23 18.48 4.37
C PRO A 187 1.47 18.14 2.90
N GLY A 188 0.42 18.31 2.08
CA GLY A 188 0.53 18.22 0.63
C GLY A 188 1.47 19.28 0.05
N GLU A 189 1.27 19.67 -1.21
CA GLU A 189 2.10 20.71 -1.82
C GLU A 189 2.07 22.01 -0.99
N VAL A 190 3.25 22.46 -0.57
CA VAL A 190 3.46 23.73 0.14
C VAL A 190 3.95 24.80 -0.83
N THR A 191 3.71 26.07 -0.49
CA THR A 191 4.32 27.18 -1.23
C THR A 191 5.81 27.24 -0.91
N PRO A 192 6.72 27.12 -1.90
CA PRO A 192 8.15 27.16 -1.65
C PRO A 192 8.60 28.53 -1.13
N CYS A 193 9.49 28.54 -0.15
CA CYS A 193 10.15 29.73 0.37
C CYS A 193 11.17 30.32 -0.64
N PRO A 194 11.65 31.57 -0.43
CA PRO A 194 12.51 32.28 -1.38
C PRO A 194 13.80 31.56 -1.78
N GLY A 195 14.37 30.73 -0.90
CA GLY A 195 15.57 29.92 -1.14
C GLY A 195 15.38 28.67 -2.02
N CYS A 196 14.15 28.38 -2.48
CA CYS A 196 13.83 27.25 -3.36
C CYS A 196 13.85 27.59 -4.87
N ASN A 197 14.40 28.74 -5.25
CA ASN A 197 14.47 29.22 -6.63
C ASN A 197 15.62 28.62 -7.46
#